data_AF-A0A954X4U1-F1
#
_entry.id   AF-A0A954X4U1-F1
#
_cell.length_a   1.000
_cell.length_b   1.000
_cell.length_c   1.000
_cell.angle_alpha   90.00
_cell.angle_beta   90.00
_cell.angle_gamma   90.00
#
_symmetry.space_group_name_H-M   'P 1'
#
loop_
_entity.id
_entity.type
_entity.pdbx_description
1 polymer ?
#
loop_
_entity_poly.entity_id
_entity_poly.type
_entity_poly.pdbx_seq_one_letter_code
_entity_poly.pdbx_strand_id
1 'polypeptide(L)' 'WQFHAGYEFLFWSDVARPGSQIDLAVNDTQFDGGTLNGAARPRFPFEQGYLWAQGLNLGLDYRY' A
#
# COMPACT_ATOMS: atom_id res chain seq x y z
N TRP A 1 -29.58 -29.43 6.95
CA TRP A 1 -28.93 -28.15 6.59
C TRP A 1 -27.87 -27.86 7.65
N GLN A 2 -26.64 -27.49 7.26
CA GLN A 2 -25.57 -27.00 8.13
C GLN A 2 -25.20 -25.59 7.68
N PHE A 3 -24.90 -24.71 8.64
CA PHE A 3 -24.46 -23.34 8.37
C PHE A 3 -23.08 -23.14 8.98
N HIS A 4 -22.22 -22.47 8.24
CA HIS A 4 -20.84 -22.18 8.60
C HIS A 4 -20.62 -20.67 8.53
N ALA A 5 -19.98 -20.12 9.55
CA ALA A 5 -19.53 -18.74 9.58
C ALA A 5 -18.11 -18.69 10.13
N GLY A 6 -17.24 -17.93 9.48
CA GLY A 6 -15.87 -17.68 9.85
C GLY A 6 -15.54 -16.20 9.67
N TYR A 7 -14.57 -15.74 10.44
CA TYR A 7 -14.03 -14.38 10.36
C TYR A 7 -12.51 -14.45 10.35
N GLU A 8 -11.92 -13.64 9.50
CA GLU A 8 -10.47 -13.56 9.31
C GLU A 8 -10.02 -12.11 9.48
N PHE A 9 -8.90 -11.94 10.17
CA PHE A 9 -8.29 -10.64 10.40
C PHE A 9 -6.79 -10.74 10.12
N LEU A 10 -6.28 -9.79 9.34
CA LEU A 10 -4.86 -9.64 9.06
C LEU A 10 -4.43 -8.21 9.34
N PHE A 11 -3.39 -8.06 10.15
CA PHE A 11 -2.67 -6.82 10.35
C PHE A 11 -1.19 -7.04 10.06
N TRP A 12 -0.61 -6.16 9.24
CA TRP A 12 0.81 -6.21 8.88
C TRP A 12 1.41 -4.81 9.00
N SER A 13 2.37 -4.64 9.92
CA SER A 13 3.15 -3.42 10.10
C SER A 13 4.37 -3.38 9.18
N ASP A 14 4.94 -2.18 9.03
CA ASP A 14 6.23 -1.96 8.37
C ASP A 14 6.30 -2.44 6.91
N VAL A 15 5.17 -2.28 6.18
CA VAL A 15 5.07 -2.68 4.77
C VAL A 15 5.49 -1.53 3.86
N ALA A 16 6.52 -1.75 3.04
CA ALA A 16 6.89 -0.84 1.95
C ALA A 16 5.94 -1.06 0.76
N ARG A 17 4.94 -0.18 0.61
CA ARG A 17 3.96 -0.27 -0.49
C ARG A 17 4.52 0.46 -1.73
N PRO A 18 4.53 -0.16 -2.93
CA PRO A 18 5.17 0.42 -4.11
C PRO A 18 4.74 1.85 -4.44
N GLY A 19 3.45 2.17 -4.28
CA GLY A 19 2.92 3.50 -4.56
C GLY A 19 3.46 4.61 -3.67
N SER A 20 3.84 4.32 -2.43
CA SER A 20 4.44 5.33 -1.53
C SER A 20 5.97 5.41 -1.63
N GLN A 21 6.61 4.51 -2.38
CA GLN A 21 8.05 4.54 -2.60
C GLN A 21 8.47 5.41 -3.79
N ILE A 22 7.51 5.99 -4.53
CA ILE A 22 7.80 6.81 -5.70
C ILE A 22 7.57 8.28 -5.35
N ASP A 23 8.64 9.07 -5.42
CA ASP A 23 8.55 10.52 -5.34
C ASP A 23 8.13 11.08 -6.69
N LEU A 24 6.95 11.68 -6.74
CA LEU A 24 6.38 12.26 -7.96
C LEU A 24 6.75 13.74 -8.15
N ALA A 25 7.48 14.35 -7.20
CA ALA A 25 7.94 15.71 -7.35
C ALA A 25 9.18 15.77 -8.25
N VAL A 26 9.19 16.72 -9.17
CA VAL A 26 10.33 17.02 -10.03
C VAL A 26 10.80 18.45 -9.72
N ASN A 27 12.11 18.65 -9.68
CA ASN A 27 12.66 19.99 -9.52
C ASN A 27 12.94 20.63 -10.88
N ASP A 28 12.06 21.56 -11.27
CA ASP A 28 12.11 22.23 -12.57
C ASP A 28 13.37 23.08 -12.78
N THR A 29 14.09 23.46 -11.71
CA THR A 29 15.36 24.21 -11.85
C THR A 29 16.47 23.40 -12.50
N GLN A 30 16.30 22.08 -12.58
CA GLN A 30 17.24 21.17 -13.22
C GLN A 30 16.90 20.90 -14.69
N PHE A 31 15.84 21.51 -15.22
CA PHE A 31 15.49 21.41 -16.64
C PHE A 31 16.46 22.22 -17.50
N ASP A 32 16.63 21.80 -18.75
CA ASP A 32 17.49 22.46 -19.74
C ASP A 32 18.94 22.70 -19.29
N GLY A 33 19.46 21.83 -18.40
CA GLY A 33 20.81 21.96 -17.85
C GLY A 33 20.95 23.06 -16.77
N GLY A 34 19.83 23.52 -16.22
CA GLY A 34 19.78 24.49 -15.14
C GLY A 34 20.50 24.02 -13.87
N THR A 35 21.00 24.99 -13.09
CA THR A 35 21.66 24.70 -11.81
C THR A 35 20.61 24.39 -10.75
N LEU A 36 20.78 23.27 -10.04
CA LEU A 36 19.90 22.86 -8.95
C LEU A 36 19.73 23.98 -7.93
N ASN A 37 18.47 24.37 -7.69
CA ASN A 37 18.07 25.24 -6.60
C ASN A 37 17.01 24.52 -5.74
N GLY A 38 17.22 24.47 -4.43
CA GLY A 38 16.33 23.76 -3.50
C GLY A 38 16.60 22.26 -3.40
N ALA A 39 15.56 21.46 -3.16
CA ALA A 39 15.69 20.02 -2.93
C ALA A 39 15.90 19.26 -4.26
N ALA A 40 16.89 18.38 -4.31
CA ALA A 40 17.06 17.44 -5.41
C ALA A 40 15.92 16.41 -5.39
N ARG A 41 15.00 16.49 -6.35
CA ARG A 41 13.85 15.60 -6.50
C ARG A 41 13.80 15.11 -7.96
N PRO A 42 13.45 13.85 -8.24
CA PRO A 42 12.93 12.85 -7.30
C PRO A 42 14.01 12.29 -6.35
N ARG A 43 13.62 11.97 -5.11
CA ARG A 43 14.47 11.27 -4.13
C ARG A 43 13.87 9.92 -3.76
N PHE A 44 14.69 8.99 -3.27
CA PHE A 44 14.19 7.75 -2.67
C PHE A 44 13.46 8.04 -1.34
N PRO A 45 12.13 7.87 -1.25
CA PRO A 45 11.39 7.97 -0.01
C PRO A 45 11.31 6.57 0.61
N PHE A 46 12.10 6.31 1.64
CA PHE A 46 11.96 5.06 2.40
C PHE A 46 10.79 5.17 3.37
N GLU A 47 9.58 4.93 2.87
CA GLU A 47 8.34 5.09 3.61
C GLU A 47 7.74 3.72 4.01
N GLN A 48 7.50 3.51 5.30
CA GLN A 48 6.85 2.32 5.81
C GLN A 48 5.41 2.64 6.19
N GLY A 49 4.48 1.77 5.77
CA GLY A 49 3.06 1.89 6.09
C GLY A 49 2.51 0.65 6.79
N TYR A 50 1.19 0.58 6.89
CA TYR A 50 0.48 -0.57 7.44
C TYR A 50 -0.56 -1.09 6.46
N LEU A 51 -0.85 -2.39 6.57
CA LEU A 51 -1.93 -3.08 5.88
C LEU A 51 -2.89 -3.69 6.90
N TRP A 52 -4.18 -3.50 6.66
CA TRP A 52 -5.24 -4.12 7.43
C TRP A 52 -6.26 -4.73 6.47
N ALA A 53 -6.58 -6.01 6.66
CA ALA A 53 -7.59 -6.72 5.90
C ALA A 53 -8.51 -7.51 6.84
N GLN A 54 -9.78 -7.59 6.48
CA GLN A 54 -10.79 -8.36 7.18
C GLN A 54 -11.58 -9.19 6.17
N GLY A 55 -11.91 -10.42 6.54
CA GLY A 55 -12.67 -11.35 5.73
C GLY A 55 -13.81 -11.98 6.52
N LEU A 56 -14.94 -12.21 5.84
CA LEU A 56 -16.04 -13.01 6.35
C LEU A 56 -16.19 -14.23 5.45
N ASN A 57 -16.31 -15.40 6.05
CA ASN A 57 -16.58 -16.65 5.35
C ASN A 57 -17.95 -17.16 5.79
N LEU A 58 -18.86 -17.40 4.85
CA LEU A 58 -20.20 -17.91 5.15
C LEU A 58 -20.49 -19.11 4.23
N GLY A 59 -21.02 -20.19 4.80
CA GLY A 59 -21.36 -21.43 4.09
C GLY A 59 -22.72 -21.97 4.52
N LEU A 60 -23.43 -22.59 3.58
CA LEU A 60 -24.69 -23.27 3.83
C LEU A 60 -24.68 -24.60 3.09
N ASP A 61 -24.76 -25.70 3.83
CA ASP A 61 -24.79 -27.05 3.30
C ASP A 61 -26.17 -27.67 3.48
N TYR A 62 -26.69 -28.29 2.42
CA TYR A 62 -27.94 -29.06 2.47
C TYR A 62 -27.71 -30.47 1.95
N ARG A 63 -28.27 -31.46 2.64
CA ARG A 63 -28.21 -32.89 2.27
C ARG A 63 -29.64 -33.45 2.31
N TYR A 64 -30.02 -34.18 1.26
CA TYR A 64 -31.31 -34.85 1.05
C TYR A 64 -31.17 -36.35 1.31
#